data_AF-A0A3N9Y8U7-F1
#
_entry.id   AF-A0A3N9Y8U7-F1
#
_cell.length_a   1.000
_cell.length_b   1.000
_cell.length_c   1.000
_cell.angle_alpha   90.00
_cell.angle_beta   90.00
_cell.angle_gamma   90.00
#
_symmetry.space_group_name_H-M   'P 1'
#
loop_
_entity.id
_entity.type
_entity.pdbx_description
1 polymer ?
#
loop_
_entity_poly.entity_id
_entity_poly.type
_entity_poly.pdbx_seq_one_letter_code
_entity_poly.pdbx_strand_id
1 'polypeptide(L)'
;VVLGAGGEGLRGWAIPTATDIAFALAVLAVVSSHLPQGLRAFLLTLAVVDDLFAITIIAIFYTADFHPLPLLAALAPIGLFAVLVQRGRTWWWALIPLAVTAWALMHASGVHATVAGVLLGFTVPVL
;
A
#
# COMPACT_ATOMS: atom_id res chain seq x y z
N VAL A 1 19.96 -3.11 31.65
CA VAL A 1 18.88 -3.69 30.82
C VAL A 1 19.55 -4.34 29.63
N VAL A 2 19.68 -5.67 29.65
CA VAL A 2 20.21 -6.43 28.52
C VAL A 2 19.14 -6.39 27.43
N LEU A 3 19.42 -5.69 26.33
CA LEU A 3 18.58 -5.73 25.13
C LEU A 3 18.75 -7.13 24.53
N GLY A 4 17.78 -8.02 24.82
CA GLY A 4 17.72 -9.36 24.27
C GLY A 4 17.56 -9.31 22.75
N ALA A 5 18.68 -9.30 22.03
CA ALA A 5 18.77 -9.34 20.58
C ALA A 5 18.48 -10.74 20.02
N GLY A 6 17.34 -11.35 20.36
CA GLY A 6 17.05 -12.72 19.94
C GLY A 6 15.62 -13.23 20.13
N GLY A 7 14.64 -12.35 20.35
CA GLY A 7 13.23 -12.75 20.49
C GLY A 7 12.39 -12.37 19.27
N GLU A 8 11.40 -13.19 18.95
CA GLU A 8 10.47 -13.08 17.81
C GLU A 8 9.86 -11.68 17.58
N GLY A 9 9.89 -10.78 18.57
CA GLY A 9 9.48 -9.38 18.43
C GLY A 9 10.29 -8.52 17.44
N LEU A 10 11.54 -8.88 17.13
CA LEU A 10 12.34 -8.17 16.10
C LEU A 10 11.88 -8.49 14.67
N ARG A 11 11.30 -9.69 14.47
CA ARG A 11 10.71 -10.13 13.20
C ARG A 11 9.34 -9.49 12.93
N GLY A 12 8.90 -8.53 13.74
CA GLY A 12 7.61 -7.86 13.60
C GLY A 12 7.64 -6.38 14.01
N TRP A 13 8.80 -5.74 14.07
CA TRP A 13 8.91 -4.35 14.56
C TRP A 13 8.04 -3.35 13.77
N ALA A 14 7.74 -3.62 12.50
CA ALA A 14 6.86 -2.77 11.70
C ALA A 14 5.35 -3.02 11.94
N ILE A 15 4.98 -4.04 12.73
CA ILE A 15 3.57 -4.40 13.00
C ILE A 15 2.89 -3.38 13.94
N PRO A 16 3.50 -2.95 15.07
CA PRO A 16 2.89 -1.98 15.99
C PRO A 16 2.79 -0.57 15.41
N THR A 17 3.49 -0.27 14.32
CA THR A 17 3.45 1.05 13.67
C THR A 17 2.28 1.20 12.70
N ALA A 18 1.60 0.12 12.34
CA ALA A 18 0.42 0.20 11.46
C ALA A 18 -0.77 0.78 12.23
N THR A 19 -1.36 1.85 11.69
CA THR A 19 -2.57 2.48 12.23
C THR A 19 -3.77 2.03 11.40
N ASP A 20 -4.83 1.51 12.03
CA ASP A 20 -6.07 1.19 11.33
C ASP A 20 -6.83 2.47 10.94
N ILE A 21 -6.65 2.88 9.69
CA ILE A 21 -7.29 4.08 9.15
C ILE A 21 -8.82 3.96 9.11
N ALA A 22 -9.39 2.77 8.88
CA ALA A 22 -10.84 2.60 8.81
C ALA A 22 -11.47 2.82 10.19
N PHE A 23 -10.85 2.29 11.24
CA PHE A 23 -11.26 2.54 12.61
C PHE A 23 -11.07 4.02 13.00
N ALA A 24 -9.91 4.61 12.70
CA ALA A 24 -9.63 6.01 12.98
C ALA A 24 -10.63 6.95 12.28
N LEU A 25 -10.95 6.68 11.01
CA LEU A 25 -11.96 7.43 10.24
C LEU A 25 -13.37 7.26 10.81
N ALA A 26 -13.75 6.06 11.26
CA ALA A 26 -15.05 5.83 11.89
C ALA A 26 -15.20 6.62 13.19
N VAL A 27 -14.18 6.60 14.06
CA VAL A 27 -14.14 7.42 15.28
C VAL A 27 -14.15 8.90 14.94
N LEU A 28 -13.35 9.31 13.94
CA LEU A 28 -13.31 10.69 13.48
C LEU A 28 -14.68 11.12 12.96
N ALA A 29 -15.38 10.29 12.20
CA ALA A 29 -16.72 10.61 11.70
C ALA A 29 -17.71 10.90 12.84
N VAL A 30 -17.68 10.10 13.91
CA VAL A 30 -18.54 10.28 15.09
C VAL A 30 -18.19 11.54 15.89
N VAL A 31 -16.90 11.86 16.05
CA VAL A 31 -16.43 12.96 16.91
C VAL A 31 -16.13 14.26 16.13
N SER A 32 -16.14 14.21 14.79
CA SER A 32 -15.69 15.30 13.90
C SER A 32 -16.38 16.64 14.12
N SER A 33 -17.63 16.62 14.59
CA SER A 33 -18.42 17.83 14.86
C SER A 33 -17.81 18.73 15.94
N HIS A 34 -16.92 18.19 16.79
CA HIS A 34 -16.28 18.92 17.88
C HIS A 34 -14.80 19.24 17.62
N LEU A 35 -14.24 18.82 16.48
CA LEU A 35 -12.82 18.96 16.18
C LEU A 35 -12.55 20.14 15.23
N PRO A 36 -11.55 21.00 15.53
CA PRO A 36 -11.09 22.03 14.61
C PRO A 36 -10.72 21.43 13.25
N GLN A 37 -11.03 22.13 12.16
CA GLN A 37 -10.80 21.64 10.80
C GLN A 37 -9.32 21.28 10.54
N GLY A 38 -8.39 22.03 11.14
CA GLY A 38 -6.95 21.72 11.07
C GLY A 38 -6.56 20.40 11.73
N LEU A 39 -7.19 20.03 12.86
CA LEU A 39 -6.91 18.76 13.53
C LEU A 39 -7.42 17.57 12.71
N ARG A 40 -8.59 17.73 12.07
CA ARG A 40 -9.15 16.70 11.17
C ARG A 40 -8.24 16.46 9.96
N ALA A 41 -7.82 17.52 9.28
CA ALA A 41 -6.90 17.41 8.15
C ALA A 41 -5.56 16.78 8.58
N PHE A 42 -5.00 17.21 9.71
CA PHE A 42 -3.76 16.65 10.25
C PHE A 42 -3.87 15.15 10.52
N LEU A 43 -4.90 14.71 11.26
CA LEU A 43 -5.10 13.29 11.59
C LEU A 43 -5.30 12.42 10.35
N LEU A 44 -6.05 12.91 9.36
CA LEU A 44 -6.24 12.23 8.08
C LEU A 44 -4.91 12.05 7.33
N THR A 45 -4.11 13.13 7.25
CA THR A 45 -2.82 13.07 6.56
C THR A 45 -1.82 12.17 7.30
N LEU A 46 -1.77 12.24 8.63
CA LEU A 46 -0.91 11.40 9.45
C LEU A 46 -1.25 9.91 9.25
N ALA A 47 -2.55 9.57 9.33
CA ALA A 47 -3.00 8.19 9.16
C ALA A 47 -2.64 7.59 7.79
N VAL A 48 -2.79 8.38 6.71
CA VAL A 48 -2.45 7.92 5.35
C VAL A 48 -0.94 7.78 5.17
N VAL A 49 -0.16 8.75 5.66
CA VAL A 49 1.30 8.76 5.52
C VAL A 49 1.93 7.62 6.32
N ASP A 50 1.48 7.39 7.56
CA ASP A 50 1.98 6.30 8.40
C ASP A 50 1.69 4.92 7.80
N ASP A 51 0.53 4.71 7.17
CA ASP A 51 0.19 3.46 6.48
C ASP A 51 1.09 3.21 5.25
N LEU A 52 1.35 4.25 4.44
CA LEU A 52 2.27 4.14 3.31
C LEU A 52 3.71 3.80 3.76
N PHE A 53 4.17 4.40 4.86
CA PHE A 53 5.47 4.06 5.45
C PHE A 53 5.52 2.62 5.94
N ALA A 54 4.49 2.16 6.66
CA ALA A 54 4.41 0.80 7.15
C ALA A 54 4.45 -0.23 6.00
N ILE A 55 3.63 -0.03 4.95
CA ILE A 55 3.62 -0.88 3.75
C ILE A 55 4.99 -0.90 3.07
N THR A 56 5.66 0.26 2.96
CA THR A 56 6.99 0.36 2.33
C THR A 56 8.04 -0.41 3.14
N ILE A 57 8.03 -0.28 4.47
CA ILE A 57 8.96 -0.99 5.36
C ILE A 57 8.73 -2.51 5.25
N ILE A 58 7.47 -2.96 5.31
CA ILE A 58 7.12 -4.38 5.16
C ILE A 58 7.57 -4.90 3.80
N ALA A 59 7.33 -4.15 2.72
CA ALA A 59 7.75 -4.55 1.37
C ALA A 59 9.26 -4.76 1.24
N ILE A 60 10.08 -3.89 1.85
CA ILE A 60 11.54 -3.95 1.72
C ILE A 60 12.15 -4.99 2.66
N PHE A 61 11.75 -5.00 3.93
CA PHE A 61 12.44 -5.77 4.97
C PHE A 61 11.88 -7.19 5.18
N TYR A 62 10.66 -7.48 4.71
CA TYR A 62 9.96 -8.75 4.97
C TYR A 62 9.78 -9.58 3.69
N THR A 63 10.56 -9.30 2.65
CA THR A 63 10.61 -10.12 1.43
C THR A 63 11.47 -11.36 1.70
N ALA A 64 10.85 -12.55 1.72
CA ALA A 64 11.53 -13.80 2.04
C ALA A 64 12.20 -14.46 0.80
N ASP A 65 11.51 -14.50 -0.34
CA ASP A 65 11.94 -15.21 -1.55
C ASP A 65 11.87 -14.30 -2.78
N PHE A 66 12.91 -13.51 -3.03
CA PHE A 66 12.93 -12.53 -4.12
C PHE A 66 13.19 -13.18 -5.48
N HIS A 67 12.21 -13.12 -6.39
CA HIS A 67 12.36 -13.56 -7.78
C HIS A 67 12.28 -12.37 -8.75
N PRO A 68 13.38 -11.97 -9.40
CA PRO A 68 13.42 -10.76 -10.25
C PRO A 68 12.65 -10.90 -11.57
N LEU A 69 12.51 -12.12 -12.10
CA LEU A 69 11.79 -12.39 -13.34
C LEU A 69 10.30 -12.00 -13.28
N PRO A 70 9.50 -12.51 -12.34
CA PRO A 70 8.11 -12.09 -12.19
C PRO A 70 7.97 -10.61 -11.82
N LEU A 71 8.94 -10.02 -11.10
CA LEU A 71 8.94 -8.58 -10.80
C LEU A 71 9.05 -7.74 -12.08
N LEU A 72 10.00 -8.08 -12.97
CA LEU A 72 10.14 -7.41 -14.26
C LEU A 72 8.91 -7.64 -15.14
N ALA A 73 8.33 -8.84 -15.10
CA ALA A 73 7.10 -9.14 -15.81
C ALA A 73 5.91 -8.29 -15.30
N ALA A 74 5.87 -7.95 -14.01
CA ALA A 74 4.82 -7.10 -13.42
C ALA A 74 4.80 -5.67 -13.98
N LEU A 75 5.93 -5.17 -14.51
CA LEU A 75 6.00 -3.84 -15.13
C LEU A 75 5.13 -3.73 -16.39
N ALA A 76 4.94 -4.83 -17.13
CA ALA A 76 4.13 -4.83 -18.34
C ALA A 76 2.64 -4.56 -18.07
N PRO A 77 1.93 -5.32 -17.20
CA PRO A 77 0.54 -5.01 -16.87
C PRO A 77 0.37 -3.68 -16.13
N ILE A 78 1.32 -3.29 -15.27
CA ILE A 78 1.30 -1.97 -14.60
C ILE A 78 1.43 -0.84 -15.63
N GLY A 79 2.38 -0.94 -16.57
CA GLY A 79 2.57 0.05 -17.62
C GLY A 79 1.35 0.14 -18.56
N LEU A 80 0.77 -0.99 -18.94
CA LEU A 80 -0.43 -1.01 -19.75
C LEU A 80 -1.64 -0.41 -19.02
N PHE A 81 -1.81 -0.75 -17.74
CA PHE A 81 -2.84 -0.14 -16.89
C PHE A 81 -2.66 1.38 -16.83
N ALA A 82 -1.43 1.86 -16.58
CA ALA A 82 -1.09 3.27 -16.52
C ALA A 82 -1.45 4.00 -17.82
N VAL A 83 -1.09 3.44 -18.98
CA VAL A 83 -1.40 4.02 -20.29
C VAL A 83 -2.91 4.09 -20.53
N LEU A 84 -3.66 3.03 -20.19
CA LEU A 84 -5.11 3.01 -20.36
C LEU A 84 -5.76 4.09 -19.50
N VAL A 85 -5.42 4.12 -18.21
CA VAL A 85 -6.01 5.05 -17.24
C VAL A 85 -5.63 6.50 -17.53
N GLN A 86 -4.37 6.79 -17.89
CA GLN A 86 -3.94 8.15 -18.30
C GLN A 86 -4.60 8.64 -19.59
N ARG A 87 -4.98 7.72 -20.49
CA ARG A 87 -5.77 8.05 -21.69
C ARG A 87 -7.27 8.20 -21.43
N GLY A 88 -7.69 8.20 -20.15
CA GLY A 88 -9.10 8.27 -19.76
C GLY A 88 -9.87 6.98 -20.05
N ARG A 89 -9.18 5.86 -20.27
CA ARG A 89 -9.81 4.60 -20.63
C ARG A 89 -10.05 3.70 -19.43
N THR A 90 -11.22 3.86 -18.82
CA THR A 90 -11.66 3.16 -17.61
C THR A 90 -12.49 1.91 -17.88
N TRP A 91 -12.09 1.10 -18.87
CA TRP A 91 -12.76 -0.16 -19.17
C TRP A 91 -12.51 -1.19 -18.05
N TRP A 92 -13.49 -1.38 -17.17
CA TRP A 92 -13.39 -2.28 -16.01
C TRP A 92 -12.92 -3.70 -16.40
N TRP A 93 -13.39 -4.22 -17.53
CA TRP A 93 -13.05 -5.54 -18.05
C TRP A 93 -11.59 -5.64 -18.55
N ALA A 94 -10.93 -4.52 -18.85
CA ALA A 94 -9.50 -4.48 -19.20
C ALA A 94 -8.63 -4.17 -17.97
N LEU A 95 -9.08 -3.27 -17.10
CA LEU A 95 -8.31 -2.82 -15.94
C LEU A 95 -8.24 -3.87 -14.83
N ILE A 96 -9.33 -4.60 -14.56
CA ILE A 96 -9.35 -5.62 -13.50
C ILE A 96 -8.36 -6.77 -13.81
N PRO A 97 -8.36 -7.38 -15.01
CA PRO A 97 -7.37 -8.41 -15.33
C PRO A 97 -5.93 -7.90 -15.26
N LEU A 98 -5.67 -6.66 -15.67
CA LEU A 98 -4.34 -6.05 -15.55
C LEU A 98 -3.93 -5.85 -14.09
N ALA A 99 -4.84 -5.39 -13.25
CA ALA A 99 -4.58 -5.25 -11.82
C ALA A 99 -4.31 -6.60 -11.15
N VAL A 100 -5.12 -7.63 -11.47
CA VAL A 100 -4.96 -8.98 -10.91
C VAL A 100 -3.66 -9.64 -11.39
N THR A 101 -3.29 -9.46 -12.66
CA THR A 101 -2.02 -9.99 -13.19
C THR A 101 -0.80 -9.29 -12.57
N ALA A 102 -0.83 -7.96 -12.43
CA ALA A 102 0.21 -7.22 -11.71
C ALA A 102 0.34 -7.68 -10.25
N TRP A 103 -0.79 -7.88 -9.56
CA TRP A 103 -0.83 -8.40 -8.20
C TRP A 103 -0.23 -9.81 -8.09
N ALA A 104 -0.61 -10.72 -8.98
CA ALA A 104 -0.12 -12.10 -8.98
C ALA A 104 1.38 -12.17 -9.28
N LEU A 105 1.88 -11.36 -10.20
CA LEU A 105 3.31 -11.28 -10.52
C LEU A 105 4.12 -10.68 -9.38
N MET A 106 3.60 -9.67 -8.68
CA MET A 106 4.24 -9.12 -7.49
C MET A 106 4.32 -10.15 -6.36
N HIS A 107 3.24 -10.90 -6.14
CA HIS A 107 3.22 -12.01 -5.18
C HIS A 107 4.24 -13.09 -5.54
N ALA A 108 4.29 -13.49 -6.82
CA ALA A 108 5.23 -14.48 -7.33
C ALA A 108 6.71 -14.00 -7.27
N SER A 109 6.96 -12.68 -7.22
CA SER A 109 8.30 -12.14 -7.02
C SER A 109 8.76 -12.11 -5.57
N GLY A 110 7.93 -12.57 -4.64
CA GLY A 110 8.18 -12.49 -3.19
C GLY A 110 7.96 -11.10 -2.60
N VAL A 111 7.61 -10.12 -3.44
CA VAL A 111 7.24 -8.78 -2.98
C VAL A 111 5.79 -8.83 -2.51
N HIS A 112 5.47 -8.04 -1.49
CA HIS A 112 4.10 -7.98 -0.97
C HIS A 112 3.12 -7.53 -2.06
N ALA A 113 2.07 -8.32 -2.28
CA ALA A 113 1.12 -8.08 -3.35
C ALA A 113 0.32 -6.76 -3.16
N THR A 114 0.24 -6.25 -1.93
CA THR A 114 -0.34 -4.94 -1.60
C THR A 114 0.40 -3.78 -2.27
N VAL A 115 1.71 -3.92 -2.52
CA VAL A 115 2.52 -2.93 -3.25
C VAL A 115 2.02 -2.73 -4.68
N ALA A 116 1.51 -3.78 -5.33
CA ALA A 116 0.94 -3.66 -6.66
C ALA A 116 -0.28 -2.72 -6.67
N GLY A 117 -1.14 -2.80 -5.65
CA GLY A 117 -2.28 -1.90 -5.51
C GLY A 117 -1.86 -0.43 -5.36
N VAL A 118 -0.85 -0.17 -4.53
CA VAL A 118 -0.28 1.17 -4.33
C VAL A 118 0.30 1.72 -5.64
N LEU A 119 1.12 0.93 -6.34
CA LEU A 119 1.71 1.33 -7.62
C LEU A 119 0.65 1.63 -8.69
N LEU A 120 -0.38 0.79 -8.81
CA LEU A 120 -1.49 1.03 -9.73
C LEU A 120 -2.26 2.30 -9.34
N GLY A 121 -2.50 2.53 -8.04
CA GLY A 121 -3.13 3.74 -7.53
C GLY A 121 -2.37 5.01 -7.93
N PHE A 122 -1.04 5.01 -7.84
CA PHE A 122 -0.21 6.14 -8.27
C PHE A 122 -0.30 6.46 -9.77
N THR A 123 -0.76 5.51 -10.59
CA THR A 123 -0.94 5.73 -12.04
C THR A 123 -2.28 6.37 -12.40
N VAL A 124 -3.20 6.49 -11.44
CA VAL A 124 -4.53 7.08 -11.64
C VAL A 124 -4.43 8.62 -11.60
N PRO A 125 -4.90 9.34 -12.63
CA PRO A 125 -4.96 10.79 -12.63
C PRO A 125 -5.81 11.33 -11.48
N VAL A 126 -5.26 12.30 -10.75
CA VAL A 126 -6.00 13.12 -9.80
C VAL A 126 -6.66 14.26 -10.59
N LEU A 127 -7.91 14.05 -11.00
CA LEU A 127 -8.75 15.03 -11.70
C LEU A 127 -9.99 15.34 -10.87
#